data_AF-A0A380P9J6-F1
#
_entry.id   AF-A0A380P9J6-F1
#
_cell.length_a   1.000
_cell.length_b   1.000
_cell.length_c   1.000
_cell.angle_alpha   90.00
_cell.angle_beta   90.00
_cell.angle_gamma   90.00
#
_symmetry.space_group_name_H-M   'P 1'
#
loop_
_entity.id
_entity.type
_entity.pdbx_description
1 polymer ?
#
loop_
_entity_poly.entity_id
_entity_poly.type
_entity_poly.pdbx_seq_one_letter_code
_entity_poly.pdbx_strand_id
1 'polypeptide(L)'
;MAVNSINSMLANGGVTPEITTFNSAPVLLALIGFIILVIMVILNVPGAFLISVIVTTLIGIPMGVTNTHIDALGSFGSTFKDFGDIFGQALGKDGLWSMFTTPKNILVVILTVFTMGLSGLFDAIGTFIGTGISSGIFTKEDQKEFYDGKGFKSKMDRGLVADTFATMFAGIFGTSNTTTFIESTAGIKAGGRTGLTSVVVAIGFIFSIIAAPLVGVIPGQATAPILIIVGISMMNEFTQIDWDDLEVAIPAFFTAAFMAFSYSISYGIAAGFIFYVLIKTIKGKFKQISPILWIITLLFVLNFVSIALN
;
A
#
# COMPACT_ATOMS: atom_id res chain seq x y z
N MET A 1 -14.47 -0.91 32.55
CA MET A 1 -13.47 -1.55 31.68
C MET A 1 -13.25 -0.64 30.50
N ALA A 2 -12.25 0.23 30.60
CA ALA A 2 -11.99 1.27 29.62
C ALA A 2 -11.04 0.75 28.54
N VAL A 3 -11.41 0.99 27.29
CA VAL A 3 -10.66 0.69 26.08
C VAL A 3 -9.44 1.63 26.03
N ASN A 4 -8.28 1.14 26.46
CA ASN A 4 -6.97 1.64 26.02
C ASN A 4 -6.65 0.91 24.71
N SER A 5 -6.13 1.47 23.64
CA SER A 5 -5.67 2.82 23.32
C SER A 5 -5.26 2.75 21.84
N ILE A 6 -6.00 3.38 20.94
CA ILE A 6 -5.43 3.75 19.64
C ILE A 6 -4.63 5.02 19.91
N ASN A 7 -3.37 4.86 20.27
CA ASN A 7 -2.44 5.98 20.30
C ASN A 7 -2.11 6.32 18.84
N SER A 8 -2.81 7.27 18.25
CA SER A 8 -2.25 7.99 17.10
C SER A 8 -0.93 8.58 17.58
N MET A 9 0.18 8.14 17.01
CA MET A 9 1.49 8.71 17.29
C MET A 9 1.55 10.11 16.68
N LEU A 10 0.99 11.10 17.37
CA LEU A 10 1.45 12.49 17.25
C LEU A 10 2.76 12.55 18.05
N ALA A 11 3.82 12.08 17.39
CA ALA A 11 5.17 12.02 17.94
C ALA A 11 5.73 13.44 18.05
N ASN A 12 5.68 13.99 19.26
CA ASN A 12 6.26 15.28 19.61
C ASN A 12 7.81 15.16 19.64
N GLY A 13 8.47 15.02 18.48
CA GLY A 13 9.93 15.10 18.29
C GLY A 13 10.84 14.15 19.12
N GLY A 14 10.29 13.34 20.02
CA GLY A 14 11.02 12.56 21.03
C GLY A 14 10.84 11.05 20.93
N VAL A 15 10.18 10.56 19.87
CA VAL A 15 10.13 9.13 19.57
C VAL A 15 11.40 8.79 18.79
N THR A 16 12.52 8.65 19.51
CA THR A 16 13.68 7.98 18.93
C THR A 16 13.27 6.55 18.60
N PRO A 17 13.47 6.07 17.37
CA PRO A 17 13.33 4.65 17.07
C PRO A 17 14.28 3.87 18.00
N GLU A 18 13.75 3.30 19.08
CA GLU A 18 14.54 2.48 20.00
C GLU A 18 14.63 1.08 19.41
N ILE A 19 15.85 0.53 19.37
CA ILE A 19 16.03 -0.85 18.98
C ILE A 19 15.35 -1.71 20.05
N THR A 20 14.33 -2.47 19.64
CA THR A 20 13.65 -3.40 20.54
C THR A 20 14.64 -4.42 21.10
N THR A 21 14.42 -4.84 22.33
CA THR A 21 15.27 -5.85 22.96
C THR A 21 15.10 -7.19 22.25
N PHE A 22 16.20 -7.70 21.68
CA PHE A 22 16.25 -8.98 20.94
C PHE A 22 16.17 -10.22 21.84
N ASN A 23 15.60 -10.10 23.04
CA ASN A 23 15.48 -11.21 23.99
C ASN A 23 14.08 -11.83 24.03
N SER A 24 13.11 -11.25 23.33
CA SER A 24 11.73 -11.74 23.34
C SER A 24 11.51 -12.78 22.23
N ALA A 25 10.81 -13.85 22.56
CA ALA A 25 10.50 -14.93 21.63
C ALA A 25 9.84 -14.45 20.31
N PRO A 26 8.93 -13.45 20.31
CA PRO A 26 8.36 -12.92 19.07
C PRO A 26 9.39 -12.23 18.15
N VAL A 27 10.32 -11.46 18.73
CA VAL A 27 11.35 -10.74 17.95
C VAL A 27 12.34 -11.75 17.36
N LEU A 28 12.76 -12.74 18.14
CA LEU A 28 13.64 -13.82 17.67
C LEU A 28 12.98 -14.62 16.53
N LEU A 29 11.68 -14.92 16.65
CA LEU A 29 10.95 -15.63 15.60
C LEU A 29 10.92 -14.83 14.29
N ALA A 30 10.66 -13.53 14.36
CA ALA A 30 10.68 -12.66 13.18
C ALA A 30 12.07 -12.60 12.53
N LEU A 31 13.14 -12.53 13.33
CA LEU A 31 14.52 -12.54 12.81
C LEU A 31 14.89 -13.88 12.16
N ILE A 32 14.52 -15.00 12.78
CA ILE A 32 14.75 -16.34 12.22
C ILE A 32 13.99 -16.47 10.89
N GLY A 33 12.71 -16.06 10.86
CA GLY A 33 11.91 -16.07 9.64
C GLY A 33 12.48 -15.17 8.56
N PHE A 34 13.05 -14.02 8.93
CA PHE A 34 13.76 -13.14 7.99
C PHE A 34 14.99 -13.80 7.39
N ILE A 35 15.84 -14.42 8.21
CA ILE A 35 17.04 -15.13 7.71
C ILE A 35 16.63 -16.28 6.78
N ILE A 36 15.61 -17.06 7.14
CA ILE A 36 15.09 -18.15 6.30
C ILE A 36 14.60 -17.60 4.95
N LEU A 37 13.77 -16.56 4.97
CA LEU A 37 13.25 -15.96 3.74
C LEU A 37 14.38 -15.44 2.85
N VAL A 38 15.35 -14.70 3.43
CA VAL A 38 16.51 -14.17 2.70
C VAL A 38 17.30 -15.29 2.03
N ILE A 39 17.60 -16.37 2.75
CA ILE A 39 18.32 -17.53 2.19
C ILE A 39 17.54 -18.13 1.02
N MET A 40 16.23 -18.36 1.19
CA MET A 40 15.40 -18.95 0.13
C MET A 40 15.26 -18.06 -1.10
N VAL A 41 15.17 -16.74 -0.91
CA VAL A 41 15.11 -15.75 -2.00
C VAL A 41 16.43 -15.70 -2.75
N ILE A 42 17.58 -15.69 -2.05
CA ILE A 42 18.92 -15.71 -2.68
C ILE A 42 19.12 -16.99 -3.49
N LEU A 43 18.63 -18.13 -2.97
CA LEU A 43 18.69 -19.43 -3.65
C LEU A 43 17.64 -19.59 -4.76
N ASN A 44 16.82 -18.57 -5.04
CA ASN A 44 15.76 -18.60 -6.06
C ASN A 44 14.79 -19.78 -5.92
N VAL A 45 14.45 -20.17 -4.69
CA VAL A 45 13.53 -21.29 -4.45
C VAL A 45 12.10 -20.90 -4.86
N PRO A 46 11.42 -21.67 -5.74
CA PRO A 46 10.04 -21.40 -6.10
C PRO A 46 9.13 -21.53 -4.87
N GLY A 47 8.36 -20.49 -4.58
CA GLY A 47 7.50 -20.46 -3.39
C GLY A 47 8.21 -20.06 -2.09
N ALA A 48 9.38 -19.41 -2.17
CA ALA A 48 10.15 -18.95 -1.00
C ALA A 48 9.31 -18.23 0.07
N PHE A 49 8.43 -17.31 -0.35
CA PHE A 49 7.53 -16.59 0.58
C PHE A 49 6.61 -17.54 1.36
N LEU A 50 5.95 -18.47 0.69
CA LEU A 50 5.02 -19.41 1.31
C LEU A 50 5.75 -20.38 2.24
N ILE A 51 6.85 -20.96 1.77
CA ILE A 51 7.64 -21.92 2.55
C ILE A 51 8.20 -21.24 3.79
N SER A 52 8.71 -20.01 3.67
CA SER A 52 9.21 -19.24 4.80
C SER A 52 8.13 -19.03 5.88
N VAL A 53 6.91 -18.68 5.48
CA VAL A 53 5.80 -18.50 6.43
C VAL A 53 5.48 -19.80 7.15
N ILE A 54 5.39 -20.92 6.42
CA ILE A 54 5.10 -22.23 7.00
C ILE A 54 6.21 -22.63 7.99
N VAL A 55 7.47 -22.57 7.57
CA VAL A 55 8.62 -22.94 8.42
C VAL A 55 8.70 -22.04 9.65
N THR A 56 8.54 -20.73 9.49
CA THR A 56 8.58 -19.78 10.61
C THR A 56 7.40 -20.01 11.56
N THR A 57 6.20 -20.29 11.04
CA THR A 57 5.02 -20.61 11.86
C THR A 57 5.26 -21.89 12.68
N LEU A 58 5.86 -22.92 12.07
CA LEU A 58 6.23 -24.17 12.75
C LEU A 58 7.29 -23.96 13.83
N ILE A 59 8.27 -23.10 13.61
CA ILE A 59 9.27 -22.71 14.63
C ILE A 59 8.63 -21.88 15.75
N GLY A 60 7.58 -21.11 15.44
CA GLY A 60 6.84 -20.33 16.44
C GLY A 60 6.04 -21.16 17.44
N ILE A 61 5.69 -22.41 17.10
CA ILE A 61 4.97 -23.34 17.99
C ILE A 61 5.82 -23.69 19.23
N PRO A 62 7.04 -24.26 19.11
CA PRO A 62 7.88 -24.56 20.28
C PRO A 62 8.35 -23.30 21.02
N MET A 63 8.36 -22.14 20.35
CA MET A 63 8.66 -20.84 20.98
C MET A 63 7.48 -20.24 21.76
N GLY A 64 6.29 -20.84 21.72
CA GLY A 64 5.10 -20.37 22.41
C GLY A 64 4.50 -19.07 21.84
N VAL A 65 4.92 -18.67 20.63
CA VAL A 65 4.45 -17.44 19.95
C VAL A 65 3.27 -17.75 19.04
N THR A 66 3.24 -18.94 18.43
CA THR A 66 2.14 -19.40 17.58
C THR A 66 1.01 -19.93 18.43
N ASN A 67 -0.19 -19.35 18.33
CA ASN A 67 -1.37 -19.87 19.00
C ASN A 67 -1.90 -21.11 18.24
N THR A 68 -1.81 -22.29 18.84
CA THR A 68 -2.24 -23.56 18.23
C THR A 68 -3.72 -23.87 18.44
N HIS A 69 -4.51 -22.97 19.02
CA HIS A 69 -5.96 -23.15 19.11
C HIS A 69 -6.60 -23.02 17.72
N ILE A 70 -6.77 -24.17 17.05
CA ILE A 70 -7.48 -24.27 15.78
C ILE A 70 -8.94 -24.58 16.08
N ASP A 71 -9.79 -23.57 16.14
CA ASP A 71 -11.24 -23.77 16.24
C ASP A 71 -11.86 -23.90 14.83
N ALA A 72 -11.51 -25.01 14.16
CA ALA A 72 -11.83 -25.24 12.74
C ALA A 72 -13.34 -25.30 12.45
N LEU A 73 -14.17 -25.66 13.44
CA LEU A 73 -15.61 -25.85 13.26
C LEU A 73 -16.43 -24.58 13.58
N GLY A 74 -15.94 -23.69 14.46
CA GLY A 74 -16.56 -22.39 14.73
C GLY A 74 -16.14 -21.27 13.76
N SER A 75 -14.98 -21.41 13.12
CA SER A 75 -14.35 -20.37 12.29
C SER A 75 -15.09 -20.09 10.97
N PHE A 76 -15.64 -21.10 10.28
CA PHE A 76 -16.26 -20.86 8.97
C PHE A 76 -17.57 -20.06 9.07
N GLY A 77 -18.44 -20.44 10.02
CA GLY A 77 -19.71 -19.75 10.26
C GLY A 77 -19.53 -18.35 10.83
N SER A 78 -18.52 -18.15 11.70
CA SER A 78 -18.17 -16.82 12.20
C SER A 78 -17.54 -15.95 11.11
N THR A 79 -16.59 -16.46 10.31
CA THR A 79 -16.01 -15.69 9.19
C THR A 79 -17.06 -15.28 8.15
N PHE A 80 -18.02 -16.15 7.81
CA PHE A 80 -19.12 -15.78 6.90
C PHE A 80 -20.07 -14.74 7.51
N LYS A 81 -20.29 -14.82 8.83
CA LYS A 81 -21.10 -13.84 9.56
C LYS A 81 -20.40 -12.49 9.64
N ASP A 82 -19.12 -12.47 10.01
CA ASP A 82 -18.28 -11.27 10.06
C ASP A 82 -18.20 -10.61 8.68
N PHE A 83 -18.05 -11.42 7.62
CA PHE A 83 -18.13 -10.92 6.24
C PHE A 83 -19.51 -10.33 5.91
N GLY A 84 -20.59 -10.98 6.30
CA GLY A 84 -21.95 -10.46 6.15
C GLY A 84 -22.19 -9.15 6.90
N ASP A 85 -21.50 -8.96 8.03
CA ASP A 85 -21.59 -7.75 8.84
C ASP A 85 -20.85 -6.57 8.20
N ILE A 86 -19.80 -6.78 7.40
CA ILE A 86 -19.06 -5.71 6.69
C ILE A 86 -19.50 -5.52 5.24
N PHE A 87 -20.01 -6.57 4.58
CA PHE A 87 -20.40 -6.54 3.19
C PHE A 87 -21.57 -5.58 2.97
N GLY A 88 -21.40 -4.62 2.06
CA GLY A 88 -22.44 -3.64 1.72
C GLY A 88 -22.69 -2.58 2.80
N GLN A 89 -21.96 -2.59 3.93
CA GLN A 89 -22.08 -1.54 4.96
C GLN A 89 -21.80 -0.15 4.40
N ALA A 90 -20.88 -0.04 3.44
CA ALA A 90 -20.61 1.21 2.72
C ALA A 90 -21.86 1.80 2.04
N LEU A 91 -22.83 0.97 1.64
CA LEU A 91 -24.10 1.39 1.01
C LEU A 91 -25.29 1.36 1.99
N GLY A 92 -25.07 0.91 3.23
CA GLY A 92 -26.08 0.76 4.26
C GLY A 92 -26.52 2.08 4.91
N LYS A 93 -27.40 1.98 5.90
CA LYS A 93 -27.98 3.14 6.62
C LYS A 93 -26.94 3.98 7.35
N ASP A 94 -25.91 3.34 7.89
CA ASP A 94 -24.76 3.98 8.55
C ASP A 94 -23.55 4.16 7.62
N GLY A 95 -23.71 3.86 6.32
CA GLY A 95 -22.65 3.90 5.32
C GLY A 95 -22.37 5.30 4.76
N LEU A 96 -21.98 5.36 3.48
CA LEU A 96 -21.53 6.56 2.79
C LEU A 96 -22.52 7.73 2.93
N TRP A 97 -23.82 7.45 2.89
CA TRP A 97 -24.87 8.47 2.97
C TRP A 97 -25.03 9.07 4.38
N SER A 98 -24.78 8.28 5.43
CA SER A 98 -24.87 8.74 6.83
C SER A 98 -23.85 9.85 7.09
N MET A 99 -22.70 9.77 6.44
CA MET A 99 -21.58 10.68 6.55
C MET A 99 -21.89 12.10 6.04
N PHE A 100 -22.87 12.26 5.15
CA PHE A 100 -23.29 13.56 4.60
C PHE A 100 -24.47 14.21 5.34
N THR A 101 -25.01 13.57 6.39
CA THR A 101 -26.22 14.07 7.08
C THR A 101 -25.98 15.26 8.00
N THR A 102 -24.76 15.41 8.54
CA THR A 102 -24.41 16.48 9.48
C THR A 102 -23.45 17.48 8.85
N PRO A 103 -23.70 18.81 8.92
CA PRO A 103 -22.84 19.83 8.30
C PRO A 103 -21.37 19.75 8.70
N LYS A 104 -21.07 19.39 9.95
CA LYS A 104 -19.71 19.19 10.46
C LYS A 104 -19.03 17.95 9.86
N ASN A 105 -19.79 16.91 9.56
CA ASN A 105 -19.26 15.66 8.99
C ASN A 105 -18.98 15.82 7.49
N ILE A 106 -19.76 16.62 6.76
CA ILE A 106 -19.56 16.87 5.32
C ILE A 106 -18.14 17.36 5.03
N LEU A 107 -17.63 18.32 5.81
CA LEU A 107 -16.27 18.84 5.59
C LEU A 107 -15.21 17.76 5.85
N VAL A 108 -15.33 17.01 6.94
CA VAL A 108 -14.40 15.91 7.28
C VAL A 108 -14.42 14.83 6.21
N VAL A 109 -15.59 14.51 5.67
CA VAL A 109 -15.78 13.49 4.64
C VAL A 109 -15.18 13.92 3.33
N ILE A 110 -15.44 15.15 2.88
CA ILE A 110 -14.82 15.70 1.67
C ILE A 110 -13.30 15.70 1.81
N LEU A 111 -12.77 16.15 2.95
CA LEU A 111 -11.32 16.16 3.20
C LEU A 111 -10.75 14.74 3.24
N THR A 112 -11.44 13.78 3.86
CA THR A 112 -10.99 12.38 3.94
C THR A 112 -11.01 11.70 2.58
N VAL A 113 -12.10 11.85 1.82
CA VAL A 113 -12.24 11.32 0.46
C VAL A 113 -11.20 11.95 -0.46
N PHE A 114 -10.97 13.25 -0.38
CA PHE A 114 -9.96 13.93 -1.17
C PHE A 114 -8.54 13.44 -0.80
N THR A 115 -8.23 13.33 0.49
CA THR A 115 -6.90 12.94 0.97
C THR A 115 -6.60 11.46 0.68
N MET A 116 -7.52 10.55 1.03
CA MET A 116 -7.39 9.11 0.75
C MET A 116 -7.51 8.81 -0.74
N GLY A 117 -8.34 9.55 -1.48
CA GLY A 117 -8.46 9.43 -2.93
C GLY A 117 -7.20 9.87 -3.66
N LEU A 118 -6.59 11.00 -3.27
CA LEU A 118 -5.28 11.41 -3.80
C LEU A 118 -4.19 10.39 -3.42
N SER A 119 -4.14 9.97 -2.15
CA SER A 119 -3.18 8.96 -1.70
C SER A 119 -3.31 7.67 -2.52
N GLY A 120 -4.54 7.17 -2.70
CA GLY A 120 -4.82 5.96 -3.47
C GLY A 120 -4.53 6.13 -4.95
N LEU A 121 -4.82 7.30 -5.54
CA LEU A 121 -4.49 7.60 -6.93
C LEU A 121 -2.98 7.55 -7.17
N PHE A 122 -2.20 8.19 -6.31
CA PHE A 122 -0.75 8.22 -6.48
C PHE A 122 -0.09 6.87 -6.16
N ASP A 123 -0.62 6.14 -5.18
CA ASP A 123 -0.19 4.77 -4.89
C ASP A 123 -0.49 3.84 -6.07
N ALA A 124 -1.71 3.88 -6.62
CA ALA A 124 -2.10 3.12 -7.80
C ALA A 124 -1.22 3.47 -9.01
N ILE A 125 -1.02 4.76 -9.32
CA ILE A 125 -0.14 5.18 -10.42
C ILE A 125 1.29 4.70 -10.18
N GLY A 126 1.85 4.92 -8.98
CA GLY A 126 3.22 4.56 -8.66
C GLY A 126 3.48 3.06 -8.72
N THR A 127 2.63 2.26 -8.07
CA THR A 127 2.77 0.80 -8.02
C THR A 127 2.42 0.14 -9.34
N PHE A 128 1.37 0.59 -10.05
CA PHE A 128 1.00 0.04 -11.35
C PHE A 128 2.06 0.32 -12.42
N ILE A 129 2.52 1.57 -12.50
CA ILE A 129 3.55 1.95 -13.47
C ILE A 129 4.88 1.28 -13.11
N GLY A 130 5.30 1.35 -11.84
CA GLY A 130 6.54 0.72 -11.36
C GLY A 130 6.56 -0.78 -11.61
N THR A 131 5.53 -1.49 -11.15
CA THR A 131 5.36 -2.94 -11.42
C THR A 131 5.36 -3.24 -12.91
N GLY A 132 4.69 -2.42 -13.71
CA GLY A 132 4.60 -2.62 -15.15
C GLY A 132 5.92 -2.44 -15.88
N ILE A 133 6.72 -1.44 -15.50
CA ILE A 133 8.07 -1.20 -16.02
C ILE A 133 9.01 -2.33 -15.54
N SER A 134 9.03 -2.61 -14.25
CA SER A 134 9.89 -3.62 -13.62
C SER A 134 9.58 -5.06 -14.08
N SER A 135 8.35 -5.33 -14.51
CA SER A 135 7.97 -6.63 -15.12
C SER A 135 8.16 -6.70 -16.63
N GLY A 136 8.37 -5.55 -17.30
CA GLY A 136 8.44 -5.46 -18.75
C GLY A 136 7.10 -5.75 -19.45
N ILE A 137 5.97 -5.53 -18.78
CA ILE A 137 4.62 -5.71 -19.37
C ILE A 137 4.19 -4.51 -20.23
N PHE A 138 4.78 -3.33 -19.96
CA PHE A 138 4.62 -2.12 -20.76
C PHE A 138 5.84 -1.91 -21.64
N THR A 139 5.59 -1.73 -22.94
CA THR A 139 6.62 -1.37 -23.92
C THR A 139 6.96 0.11 -23.82
N LYS A 140 8.07 0.54 -24.45
CA LYS A 140 8.43 1.97 -24.50
C LYS A 140 7.39 2.77 -25.30
N GLU A 141 6.77 2.13 -26.28
CA GLU A 141 5.67 2.68 -27.06
C GLU A 141 4.42 2.89 -26.20
N ASP A 142 4.06 1.92 -25.34
CA ASP A 142 2.93 2.06 -24.40
C ASP A 142 3.14 3.26 -23.45
N GLN A 143 4.37 3.44 -22.95
CA GLN A 143 4.71 4.57 -22.07
C GLN A 143 4.62 5.90 -22.81
N LYS A 144 5.13 5.96 -24.04
CA LYS A 144 5.04 7.18 -24.85
C LYS A 144 3.59 7.53 -25.18
N GLU A 145 2.76 6.54 -25.51
CA GLU A 145 1.32 6.77 -25.73
C GLU A 145 0.64 7.28 -24.45
N PHE A 146 1.05 6.80 -23.28
CA PHE A 146 0.53 7.30 -22.00
C PHE A 146 0.92 8.76 -21.71
N TYR A 147 2.17 9.16 -21.94
CA TYR A 147 2.64 10.52 -21.66
C TYR A 147 2.23 11.56 -22.70
N ASP A 148 2.30 11.21 -24.00
CA ASP A 148 2.05 12.12 -25.11
C ASP A 148 0.63 12.01 -25.69
N GLY A 149 -0.06 10.90 -25.38
CA GLY A 149 -1.38 10.60 -25.93
C GLY A 149 -2.47 11.55 -25.45
N LYS A 150 -3.52 11.68 -26.26
CA LYS A 150 -4.71 12.46 -25.91
C LYS A 150 -5.88 11.52 -25.61
N GLY A 151 -6.33 11.54 -24.35
CA GLY A 151 -7.48 10.79 -23.85
C GLY A 151 -7.11 9.41 -23.29
N PHE A 152 -8.09 8.73 -22.69
CA PHE A 152 -7.94 7.43 -22.00
C PHE A 152 -7.90 6.24 -22.98
N LYS A 153 -6.94 6.24 -23.92
CA LYS A 153 -6.86 5.20 -24.96
C LYS A 153 -5.71 4.24 -24.77
N SER A 154 -4.66 4.64 -24.04
CA SER A 154 -3.47 3.84 -23.86
C SER A 154 -3.78 2.58 -23.05
N LYS A 155 -2.92 1.57 -23.19
CA LYS A 155 -2.97 0.34 -22.40
C LYS A 155 -2.87 0.64 -20.89
N MET A 156 -2.06 1.63 -20.52
CA MET A 156 -1.85 2.05 -19.14
C MET A 156 -3.09 2.77 -18.57
N ASP A 157 -3.75 3.63 -19.35
CA ASP A 157 -5.01 4.28 -18.96
C ASP A 157 -6.09 3.26 -18.60
N ARG A 158 -6.27 2.25 -19.46
CA ARG A 158 -7.27 1.19 -19.23
C ARG A 158 -6.97 0.39 -17.98
N GLY A 159 -5.69 0.18 -17.66
CA GLY A 159 -5.27 -0.48 -16.43
C GLY A 159 -5.57 0.36 -15.18
N LEU A 160 -5.28 1.66 -15.20
CA LEU A 160 -5.64 2.58 -14.10
C LEU A 160 -7.16 2.68 -13.89
N VAL A 161 -7.94 2.65 -14.98
CA VAL A 161 -9.41 2.59 -14.89
C VAL A 161 -9.84 1.27 -14.24
N ALA A 162 -9.25 0.14 -14.62
CA ALA A 162 -9.57 -1.16 -14.01
C ALA A 162 -9.21 -1.20 -12.52
N ASP A 163 -8.08 -0.63 -12.12
CA ASP A 163 -7.65 -0.49 -10.71
C ASP A 163 -8.63 0.38 -9.91
N THR A 164 -9.10 1.49 -10.49
CA THR A 164 -10.12 2.35 -9.87
C THR A 164 -11.43 1.59 -9.64
N PHE A 165 -11.89 0.83 -10.64
CA PHE A 165 -13.08 0.00 -10.48
C PHE A 165 -12.88 -1.09 -9.42
N ALA A 166 -11.72 -1.76 -9.40
CA ALA A 166 -11.39 -2.75 -8.38
C ALA A 166 -11.45 -2.14 -6.96
N THR A 167 -10.87 -0.96 -6.79
CA THR A 167 -10.90 -0.20 -5.53
C THR A 167 -12.31 0.21 -5.12
N MET A 168 -13.14 0.65 -6.06
CA MET A 168 -14.55 0.97 -5.78
C MET A 168 -15.31 -0.27 -5.30
N PHE A 169 -15.14 -1.42 -5.97
CA PHE A 169 -15.76 -2.66 -5.53
C PHE A 169 -15.20 -3.13 -4.19
N ALA A 170 -13.90 -3.00 -3.93
CA ALA A 170 -13.27 -3.34 -2.65
C ALA A 170 -14.00 -2.68 -1.45
N GLY A 171 -14.35 -1.39 -1.57
CA GLY A 171 -15.13 -0.68 -0.55
C GLY A 171 -16.54 -1.26 -0.33
N ILE A 172 -17.22 -1.73 -1.38
CA ILE A 172 -18.53 -2.40 -1.27
C ILE A 172 -18.38 -3.76 -0.56
N PHE A 173 -17.31 -4.48 -0.85
CA PHE A 173 -16.99 -5.76 -0.21
C PHE A 173 -16.44 -5.61 1.22
N GLY A 174 -16.31 -4.37 1.74
CA GLY A 174 -15.87 -4.10 3.11
C GLY A 174 -14.37 -4.33 3.34
N THR A 175 -13.55 -4.35 2.28
CA THR A 175 -12.10 -4.51 2.37
C THR A 175 -11.35 -3.19 2.17
N SER A 176 -10.05 -3.19 2.45
CA SER A 176 -9.16 -2.04 2.23
C SER A 176 -8.96 -1.74 0.74
N ASN A 177 -8.39 -0.57 0.41
CA ASN A 177 -7.99 -0.26 -0.96
C ASN A 177 -7.18 -1.40 -1.57
N THR A 178 -7.57 -1.81 -2.77
CA THR A 178 -6.89 -2.84 -3.56
C THR A 178 -6.00 -2.17 -4.59
N THR A 179 -4.77 -2.65 -4.77
CA THR A 179 -3.86 -2.08 -5.76
C THR A 179 -3.01 -3.17 -6.40
N THR A 180 -2.19 -2.77 -7.38
CA THR A 180 -1.27 -3.67 -8.09
C THR A 180 -0.06 -3.99 -7.20
N PHE A 181 0.16 -5.28 -6.95
CA PHE A 181 1.25 -5.77 -6.10
C PHE A 181 2.56 -5.95 -6.88
N ILE A 182 3.68 -5.45 -6.36
CA ILE A 182 5.01 -5.60 -6.96
C ILE A 182 5.46 -7.06 -7.01
N GLU A 183 4.94 -7.90 -6.12
CA GLU A 183 5.18 -9.34 -6.06
C GLU A 183 4.63 -10.04 -7.31
N SER A 184 3.63 -9.43 -7.96
CA SER A 184 3.10 -9.91 -9.24
C SER A 184 4.16 -9.88 -10.34
N THR A 185 5.22 -9.07 -10.22
CA THR A 185 6.35 -9.08 -11.17
C THR A 185 6.98 -10.46 -11.29
N ALA A 186 7.07 -11.23 -10.20
CA ALA A 186 7.62 -12.59 -10.23
C ALA A 186 6.72 -13.53 -11.07
N GLY A 187 5.40 -13.42 -10.90
CA GLY A 187 4.43 -14.16 -11.71
C GLY A 187 4.45 -13.77 -13.19
N ILE A 188 4.60 -12.47 -13.48
CA ILE A 188 4.71 -11.96 -14.86
C ILE A 188 6.01 -12.44 -15.51
N LYS A 189 7.13 -12.46 -14.77
CA LYS A 189 8.43 -12.98 -15.22
C LYS A 189 8.39 -14.50 -15.45
N ALA A 190 7.59 -15.24 -14.68
CA ALA A 190 7.34 -16.66 -14.90
C ALA A 190 6.42 -16.95 -16.11
N GLY A 191 5.93 -15.93 -16.82
CA GLY A 191 5.11 -16.07 -18.04
C GLY A 191 3.64 -15.69 -17.88
N GLY A 192 3.19 -15.30 -16.67
CA GLY A 192 1.82 -14.86 -16.38
C GLY A 192 1.51 -13.47 -16.92
N ARG A 193 1.45 -13.32 -18.25
CA ARG A 193 1.27 -12.02 -18.95
C ARG A 193 -0.15 -11.75 -19.44
N THR A 194 -1.10 -12.65 -19.14
CA THR A 194 -2.50 -12.56 -19.59
C THR A 194 -3.46 -12.42 -18.42
N GLY A 195 -4.61 -11.78 -18.65
CA GLY A 195 -5.67 -11.65 -17.63
C GLY A 195 -6.24 -12.98 -17.15
N LEU A 196 -6.07 -14.08 -17.91
CA LEU A 196 -6.43 -15.43 -17.46
C LEU A 196 -5.65 -15.82 -16.20
N THR A 197 -4.40 -15.37 -16.08
CA THR A 197 -3.58 -15.58 -14.87
C THR A 197 -4.26 -14.96 -13.66
N SER A 198 -4.74 -13.72 -13.78
CA SER A 198 -5.47 -13.03 -12.70
C SER A 198 -6.77 -13.75 -12.33
N VAL A 199 -7.51 -14.28 -13.31
CA VAL A 199 -8.74 -15.06 -13.06
C VAL A 199 -8.43 -16.36 -12.32
N VAL A 200 -7.40 -17.09 -12.73
CA VAL A 200 -6.97 -18.33 -12.06
C VAL A 200 -6.54 -18.04 -10.62
N VAL A 201 -5.79 -16.95 -10.40
CA VAL A 201 -5.39 -16.50 -9.06
C VAL A 201 -6.61 -16.14 -8.21
N ALA A 202 -7.59 -15.41 -8.76
CA ALA A 202 -8.82 -15.07 -8.05
C ALA A 202 -9.62 -16.32 -7.66
N ILE A 203 -9.73 -17.31 -8.55
CA ILE A 203 -10.36 -18.62 -8.24
C ILE A 203 -9.57 -19.34 -7.13
N GLY A 204 -8.24 -19.31 -7.18
CA GLY A 204 -7.38 -19.85 -6.12
C GLY A 204 -7.64 -19.18 -4.76
N PHE A 205 -7.81 -17.86 -4.74
CA PHE A 205 -8.18 -17.12 -3.53
C PHE A 205 -9.58 -17.49 -3.01
N ILE A 206 -10.55 -17.79 -3.88
CA ILE A 206 -11.85 -18.32 -3.45
C ILE A 206 -11.66 -19.66 -2.73
N PHE A 207 -10.82 -20.56 -3.25
CA PHE A 207 -10.53 -21.83 -2.59
C PHE A 207 -9.74 -21.66 -1.28
N SER A 208 -8.95 -20.58 -1.16
CA SER A 208 -8.20 -20.26 0.06
C SER A 208 -9.11 -19.99 1.27
N ILE A 209 -10.39 -19.66 1.05
CA ILE A 209 -11.39 -19.52 2.13
C ILE A 209 -11.51 -20.83 2.93
N ILE A 210 -11.37 -21.99 2.29
CA ILE A 210 -11.35 -23.31 2.97
C ILE A 210 -10.15 -23.42 3.92
N ALA A 211 -9.05 -22.77 3.58
CA ALA A 211 -7.85 -22.68 4.41
C ALA A 211 -7.87 -21.49 5.38
N ALA A 212 -8.93 -20.67 5.45
CA ALA A 212 -9.01 -19.53 6.35
C ALA A 212 -8.72 -19.88 7.84
N PRO A 213 -9.19 -21.03 8.39
CA PRO A 213 -8.85 -21.42 9.76
C PRO A 213 -7.35 -21.71 9.95
N LEU A 214 -6.65 -22.14 8.90
CA LEU A 214 -5.19 -22.36 8.93
C LEU A 214 -4.42 -21.04 8.86
N VAL A 215 -4.94 -20.05 8.10
CA VAL A 215 -4.33 -18.72 8.00
C VAL A 215 -4.37 -17.99 9.35
N GLY A 216 -5.44 -18.17 10.14
CA GLY A 216 -5.57 -17.58 11.48
C GLY A 216 -4.52 -18.05 12.50
N VAL A 217 -3.84 -19.18 12.24
CA VAL A 217 -2.76 -19.70 13.10
C VAL A 217 -1.44 -18.97 12.85
N ILE A 218 -1.28 -18.33 11.68
CA ILE A 218 -0.02 -17.73 11.26
C ILE A 218 0.23 -16.48 12.13
N PRO A 219 1.31 -16.46 12.94
CA PRO A 219 1.62 -15.31 13.76
C PRO A 219 2.10 -14.13 12.89
N GLY A 220 1.80 -12.89 13.29
CA GLY A 220 2.24 -11.69 12.55
C GLY A 220 3.77 -11.58 12.43
N GLN A 221 4.51 -12.24 13.32
CA GLN A 221 5.97 -12.33 13.27
C GLN A 221 6.46 -13.17 12.09
N ALA A 222 5.67 -14.13 11.59
CA ALA A 222 6.01 -14.93 10.42
C ALA A 222 5.75 -14.19 9.09
N THR A 223 4.84 -13.21 9.08
CA THR A 223 4.53 -12.40 7.90
C THR A 223 5.39 -11.13 7.81
N ALA A 224 5.88 -10.61 8.93
CA ALA A 224 6.76 -9.43 8.95
C ALA A 224 8.00 -9.53 8.03
N PRO A 225 8.74 -10.66 7.97
CA PRO A 225 9.83 -10.85 7.02
C PRO A 225 9.47 -10.60 5.55
N ILE A 226 8.24 -10.98 5.16
CA ILE A 226 7.76 -10.80 3.79
C ILE A 226 7.70 -9.31 3.48
N LEU A 227 7.08 -8.52 4.35
CA LEU A 227 6.96 -7.08 4.17
C LEU A 227 8.32 -6.39 4.03
N ILE A 228 9.35 -6.88 4.73
CA ILE A 228 10.72 -6.35 4.60
C ILE A 228 11.30 -6.65 3.21
N ILE A 229 11.22 -7.91 2.75
CA ILE A 229 11.71 -8.29 1.41
C ILE A 229 10.95 -7.58 0.29
N VAL A 230 9.64 -7.41 0.46
CA VAL A 230 8.80 -6.66 -0.48
C VAL A 230 9.25 -5.20 -0.52
N GLY A 231 9.47 -4.57 0.64
CA GLY A 231 10.03 -3.22 0.72
C GLY A 231 11.38 -3.08 0.02
N ILE A 232 12.29 -4.04 0.21
CA ILE A 232 13.58 -4.08 -0.50
C ILE A 232 13.37 -4.17 -2.02
N SER A 233 12.39 -4.96 -2.46
CA SER A 233 12.07 -5.10 -3.89
C SER A 233 11.52 -3.79 -4.48
N MET A 234 10.74 -3.03 -3.70
CA MET A 234 10.21 -1.71 -4.11
C MET A 234 11.28 -0.62 -4.18
N MET A 235 12.41 -0.77 -3.46
CA MET A 235 13.54 0.18 -3.56
C MET A 235 14.15 0.25 -4.96
N ASN A 236 13.96 -0.79 -5.79
CA ASN A 236 14.43 -0.77 -7.19
C ASN A 236 13.76 0.36 -8.01
N GLU A 237 12.57 0.82 -7.64
CA GLU A 237 11.92 1.93 -8.35
C GLU A 237 12.67 3.27 -8.15
N PHE A 238 13.44 3.41 -7.07
CA PHE A 238 14.28 4.60 -6.86
C PHE A 238 15.39 4.73 -7.91
N THR A 239 15.79 3.64 -8.58
CA THR A 239 16.80 3.71 -9.64
C THR A 239 16.28 4.33 -10.93
N GLN A 240 14.96 4.46 -11.08
CA GLN A 240 14.33 5.12 -12.24
C GLN A 240 14.33 6.65 -12.11
N ILE A 241 14.64 7.17 -10.92
CA ILE A 241 14.70 8.61 -10.64
C ILE A 241 16.06 9.12 -11.13
N ASP A 242 16.04 10.20 -11.92
CA ASP A 242 17.24 10.91 -12.31
C ASP A 242 17.77 11.71 -11.10
N TRP A 243 18.72 11.12 -10.39
CA TRP A 243 19.34 11.72 -9.21
C TRP A 243 20.37 12.82 -9.55
N ASP A 244 20.81 12.90 -10.81
CA ASP A 244 21.77 13.92 -11.25
C ASP A 244 21.07 15.26 -11.53
N ASP A 245 19.79 15.23 -11.97
CA ASP A 245 18.97 16.44 -12.09
C ASP A 245 18.33 16.85 -10.76
N LEU A 246 18.87 17.88 -10.11
CA LEU A 246 18.32 18.47 -8.89
C LEU A 246 16.86 18.97 -9.03
N GLU A 247 16.35 19.22 -10.24
CA GLU A 247 14.92 19.52 -10.46
C GLU A 247 14.01 18.36 -10.09
N VAL A 248 14.52 17.13 -10.19
CA VAL A 248 13.79 15.89 -9.96
C VAL A 248 14.20 15.26 -8.64
N ALA A 249 15.51 15.24 -8.34
CA ALA A 249 16.08 14.63 -7.15
C ALA A 249 15.55 15.26 -5.84
N ILE A 250 15.47 16.60 -5.77
CA ILE A 250 15.05 17.29 -4.53
C ILE A 250 13.57 16.99 -4.20
N PRO A 251 12.60 17.17 -5.12
CA PRO A 251 11.21 16.80 -4.85
C PRO A 251 11.05 15.32 -4.51
N ALA A 252 11.76 14.43 -5.23
CA ALA A 252 11.69 12.99 -4.99
C ALA A 252 12.20 12.61 -3.59
N PHE A 253 13.34 13.17 -3.18
CA PHE A 253 13.92 12.95 -1.85
C PHE A 253 12.95 13.38 -0.75
N PHE A 254 12.42 14.60 -0.82
CA PHE A 254 11.51 15.09 0.21
C PHE A 254 10.18 14.33 0.21
N THR A 255 9.70 13.87 -0.95
CA THR A 255 8.51 13.01 -1.02
C THR A 255 8.74 11.74 -0.21
N ALA A 256 9.83 11.02 -0.46
CA ALA A 256 10.15 9.77 0.22
C ALA A 256 10.43 9.98 1.71
N ALA A 257 11.22 11.01 2.07
CA ALA A 257 11.61 11.27 3.46
C ALA A 257 10.41 11.68 4.32
N PHE A 258 9.56 12.61 3.85
CA PHE A 258 8.37 12.99 4.60
C PHE A 258 7.40 11.83 4.70
N MET A 259 7.19 11.05 3.63
CA MET A 259 6.33 9.87 3.68
C MET A 259 6.75 8.89 4.79
N ALA A 260 8.05 8.60 4.88
CA ALA A 260 8.61 7.69 5.87
C ALA A 260 8.53 8.26 7.30
N PHE A 261 8.92 9.52 7.50
CA PHE A 261 9.00 10.12 8.84
C PHE A 261 7.66 10.59 9.39
N SER A 262 6.72 10.98 8.53
CA SER A 262 5.38 11.41 8.95
C SER A 262 4.37 10.27 9.00
N TYR A 263 4.77 9.03 8.65
CA TYR A 263 3.88 7.87 8.53
C TYR A 263 2.62 8.15 7.70
N SER A 264 2.73 9.02 6.69
CA SER A 264 1.59 9.50 5.91
C SER A 264 1.99 9.74 4.47
N ILE A 265 1.41 8.94 3.56
CA ILE A 265 1.59 9.06 2.12
C ILE A 265 1.17 10.46 1.65
N SER A 266 0.05 10.97 2.17
CA SER A 266 -0.48 12.29 1.81
C SER A 266 0.49 13.42 2.15
N TYR A 267 1.16 13.37 3.31
CA TYR A 267 2.14 14.40 3.69
C TYR A 267 3.43 14.30 2.87
N GLY A 268 3.87 13.09 2.53
CA GLY A 268 4.98 12.88 1.60
C GLY A 268 4.70 13.53 0.23
N ILE A 269 3.54 13.23 -0.36
CA ILE A 269 3.13 13.78 -1.66
C ILE A 269 2.99 15.31 -1.59
N ALA A 270 2.43 15.83 -0.50
CA ALA A 270 2.33 17.27 -0.28
C ALA A 270 3.70 17.96 -0.29
N ALA A 271 4.67 17.41 0.45
CA ALA A 271 6.04 17.92 0.46
C ALA A 271 6.66 17.87 -0.95
N GLY A 272 6.49 16.74 -1.65
CA GLY A 272 6.93 16.57 -3.03
C GLY A 272 6.44 17.65 -3.97
N PHE A 273 5.14 17.94 -3.95
CA PHE A 273 4.54 18.98 -4.79
C PHE A 273 5.01 20.39 -4.43
N ILE A 274 5.12 20.69 -3.13
CA ILE A 274 5.65 21.99 -2.67
C ILE A 274 7.07 22.21 -3.21
N PHE A 275 7.97 21.24 -3.03
CA PHE A 275 9.34 21.35 -3.53
C PHE A 275 9.42 21.36 -5.06
N TYR A 276 8.58 20.57 -5.74
CA TYR A 276 8.52 20.56 -7.21
C TYR A 276 8.10 21.92 -7.77
N VAL A 277 7.02 22.50 -7.25
CA VAL A 277 6.54 23.83 -7.65
C VAL A 277 7.59 24.90 -7.33
N LEU A 278 8.15 24.88 -6.12
CA LEU A 278 9.19 25.83 -5.70
C LEU A 278 10.38 25.84 -6.66
N ILE A 279 10.94 24.67 -6.99
CA ILE A 279 12.13 24.57 -7.85
C ILE A 279 11.82 24.99 -9.28
N LYS A 280 10.69 24.53 -9.83
CA LYS A 280 10.27 24.92 -11.19
C LYS A 280 9.98 26.42 -11.29
N THR A 281 9.45 27.03 -10.23
CA THR A 281 9.26 28.47 -10.11
C THR A 281 10.60 29.22 -10.06
N ILE A 282 11.56 28.79 -9.23
CA ILE A 282 12.89 29.42 -9.15
C ILE A 282 13.62 29.37 -10.49
N LYS A 283 13.50 28.26 -11.23
CA LYS A 283 14.09 28.10 -12.57
C LYS A 283 13.31 28.81 -13.69
N GLY A 284 12.23 29.52 -13.38
CA GLY A 284 11.42 30.23 -14.38
C GLY A 284 10.60 29.32 -15.30
N LYS A 285 10.48 28.02 -15.00
CA LYS A 285 9.79 27.01 -15.81
C LYS A 285 8.30 26.91 -15.49
N PHE A 286 7.62 28.04 -15.31
CA PHE A 286 6.21 28.12 -14.89
C PHE A 286 5.26 27.35 -15.81
N LYS A 287 5.53 27.35 -17.13
CA LYS A 287 4.69 26.69 -18.13
C LYS A 287 4.72 25.14 -18.07
N GLN A 288 5.69 24.56 -17.36
CA GLN A 288 5.79 23.10 -17.19
C GLN A 288 4.92 22.59 -16.04
N ILE A 289 4.40 23.48 -15.20
CA ILE A 289 3.58 23.11 -14.04
C ILE A 289 2.12 23.10 -14.47
N SER A 290 1.44 21.95 -14.32
CA SER A 290 -0.01 21.87 -14.55
C SER A 290 -0.76 22.82 -13.60
N PRO A 291 -1.80 23.54 -14.06
CA PRO A 291 -2.64 24.37 -13.18
C PRO A 291 -3.24 23.60 -12.01
N ILE A 292 -3.52 22.31 -12.18
CA ILE A 292 -4.03 21.44 -11.11
C ILE A 292 -3.01 21.32 -9.96
N LEU A 293 -1.72 21.25 -10.30
CA LEU A 293 -0.64 21.02 -9.34
C LEU A 293 -0.40 22.28 -8.50
N TRP A 294 -0.60 23.47 -9.09
CA TRP A 294 -0.65 24.74 -8.35
C TRP A 294 -1.77 24.78 -7.32
N ILE A 295 -2.99 24.41 -7.72
CA ILE A 295 -4.17 24.40 -6.84
C ILE A 295 -3.95 23.43 -5.67
N ILE A 296 -3.52 22.20 -5.97
CA ILE A 296 -3.29 21.17 -4.95
C ILE A 296 -2.17 21.59 -3.99
N THR A 297 -1.08 22.13 -4.51
CA THR A 297 0.04 22.62 -3.68
C THR A 297 -0.43 23.74 -2.75
N LEU A 298 -1.21 24.70 -3.27
CA LEU A 298 -1.76 25.79 -2.47
C LEU A 298 -2.68 25.26 -1.36
N LEU A 299 -3.54 24.29 -1.67
CA LEU A 299 -4.42 23.65 -0.68
C LEU A 299 -3.62 22.94 0.43
N PHE A 300 -2.55 22.23 0.08
CA PHE A 300 -1.68 21.61 1.09
C PHE A 300 -0.96 22.64 1.96
N VAL A 301 -0.47 23.72 1.36
CA VAL A 301 0.16 24.82 2.13
C VAL A 301 -0.86 25.44 3.09
N LEU A 302 -2.09 25.72 2.63
CA LEU A 302 -3.16 26.22 3.50
C LEU A 302 -3.52 25.23 4.61
N ASN A 303 -3.53 23.93 4.33
CA ASN A 303 -3.76 22.90 5.33
C ASN A 303 -2.64 22.90 6.40
N PHE A 304 -1.38 22.93 6.00
CA PHE A 304 -0.26 23.01 6.95
C PHE A 304 -0.27 24.31 7.77
N VAL A 305 -0.62 25.45 7.17
CA VAL A 305 -0.80 26.72 7.89
C VAL A 305 -1.95 26.62 8.89
N SER A 306 -3.08 26.02 8.50
CA SER A 306 -4.22 25.81 9.41
C SER A 306 -3.88 24.86 10.57
N ILE A 307 -3.06 23.84 10.33
CA ILE A 307 -2.57 22.94 11.37
C ILE A 307 -1.59 23.68 12.30
N ALA A 308 -0.77 24.58 11.75
CA ALA A 308 0.20 25.35 12.55
C ALA A 308 -0.44 26.45 13.41
N LEU A 309 -1.61 26.96 13.01
CA LEU A 309 -2.34 28.01 13.72
C LEU A 309 -3.34 27.48 14.75
N ASN A 310 -3.70 26.19 14.69
CA ASN A 310 -4.58 25.50 15.65
C ASN A 310 -3.77 24.73 16.69
#